data_AF-B5HDD5-F1
#
_entry.id   AF-B5HDD5-F1
#
_cell.length_a   1.000
_cell.length_b   1.000
_cell.length_c   1.000
_cell.angle_alpha   90.00
_cell.angle_beta   90.00
_cell.angle_gamma   90.00
#
_symmetry.space_group_name_H-M   'P 1'
#
loop_
_entity.id
_entity.type
_entity.pdbx_description
1 polymer ?
#
loop_
_entity_poly.entity_id
_entity_poly.type
_entity_poly.pdbx_seq_one_letter_code
_entity_poly.pdbx_strand_id
1 'polypeptide(L)'
;MAAGQSADCSSRNRLKQISRRMRMHTSSRHKARLGRVISATLGLLLVGVAATPSHAESIRSMQWHLDAMQAEEMWKSSTGKGVTVAVIDTGVDPTVPDLRGQVLDGRDFSPEAGTSADDVDGHGTGIAALIAGTGKGKGAYGLAPDAKILPVRLWKVSGEQMGMEEEKSLAAAIRYAADSSAKVINMSIGGPMHSETVTEAVRYALTKDKLLFASVGNYGSAVGYPAATPGVVGVGAVDKETNKTDESSVGPKVDLVAPGIDMVGACTGGTGVCKSHGTSGATALASASAALIWSQHPEWTNNQVLRVMLNTAGGPRSGNKRNDSIGYGVVRPRIALKSPGDPGPADEYPLPDLAEAAAPSSAPSPDASEPAAGSEDSKEKPAVAAPASEDESNSGLWIGLGVAAALLIGAAIGIPVVRARRG
;
A
#
# COMPACT_ATOMS: atom_id res chain seq x y z
N MET A 1 -17.63 64.23 -34.63
CA MET A 1 -18.93 64.44 -33.97
C MET A 1 -18.83 63.79 -32.59
N ALA A 2 -18.88 64.47 -31.46
CA ALA A 2 -18.99 65.90 -31.19
C ALA A 2 -18.42 66.21 -29.79
N ALA A 3 -17.70 67.34 -29.72
CA ALA A 3 -17.62 68.35 -28.64
C ALA A 3 -17.07 67.96 -27.24
N GLY A 4 -16.33 68.79 -26.51
CA GLY A 4 -15.92 70.20 -26.70
C GLY A 4 -14.67 70.50 -25.86
N GLN A 5 -13.86 71.50 -26.27
CA GLN A 5 -13.75 72.85 -25.65
C GLN A 5 -13.11 72.80 -24.24
N SER A 6 -12.07 73.58 -23.90
CA SER A 6 -11.74 74.94 -24.31
C SER A 6 -10.38 75.39 -23.74
N ALA A 7 -9.81 76.42 -24.38
CA ALA A 7 -9.14 77.61 -23.80
C ALA A 7 -7.85 77.45 -22.95
N ASP A 8 -6.88 78.37 -22.96
CA ASP A 8 -6.55 79.57 -23.73
C ASP A 8 -5.17 80.11 -23.23
N CYS A 9 -4.57 80.99 -24.03
CA CYS A 9 -3.65 82.09 -23.68
C CYS A 9 -2.23 81.82 -23.17
N SER A 10 -1.21 82.28 -23.92
CA SER A 10 -0.58 83.59 -23.66
C SER A 10 0.65 83.89 -24.55
N SER A 11 0.56 85.01 -25.27
CA SER A 11 1.57 86.07 -25.49
C SER A 11 3.00 85.79 -26.03
N ARG A 12 3.14 86.09 -27.32
CA ARG A 12 4.08 87.05 -28.01
C ARG A 12 5.61 87.00 -27.80
N ASN A 13 6.25 86.76 -28.97
CA ASN A 13 7.39 87.43 -29.64
C ASN A 13 8.79 87.46 -28.98
N ARG A 14 9.82 86.78 -29.54
CA ARG A 14 10.66 87.12 -30.73
C ARG A 14 11.39 88.48 -30.57
N LEU A 15 12.71 88.63 -30.69
CA LEU A 15 13.55 88.36 -31.88
C LEU A 15 15.02 88.84 -31.65
N LYS A 16 15.88 88.51 -32.63
CA LYS A 16 17.18 89.10 -33.06
C LYS A 16 18.43 88.35 -32.55
N GLN A 17 19.49 88.15 -33.32
CA GLN A 17 19.82 88.45 -34.73
C GLN A 17 21.04 87.59 -35.16
N ILE A 18 21.18 87.43 -36.47
CA ILE A 18 22.20 86.66 -37.20
C ILE A 18 23.37 87.59 -37.62
N SER A 19 24.62 87.10 -37.63
CA SER A 19 25.60 87.48 -38.66
C SER A 19 26.73 86.45 -38.88
N ARG A 20 27.08 86.33 -40.16
CA ARG A 20 28.08 85.52 -40.90
C ARG A 20 29.53 85.95 -40.55
N ARG A 21 30.57 85.10 -40.42
CA ARG A 21 31.31 84.18 -41.33
C ARG A 21 32.59 84.82 -41.88
N MET A 22 33.79 84.33 -41.51
CA MET A 22 34.98 84.40 -42.35
C MET A 22 36.06 83.36 -41.96
N ARG A 23 36.79 82.89 -42.97
CA ARG A 23 37.71 81.74 -43.03
C ARG A 23 39.09 82.04 -42.42
N MET A 24 39.82 80.99 -42.02
CA MET A 24 41.24 80.81 -42.37
C MET A 24 41.66 79.32 -42.22
N HIS A 25 42.76 78.96 -42.86
CA HIS A 25 43.06 77.65 -43.48
C HIS A 25 44.31 77.01 -42.84
N THR A 26 44.40 75.67 -42.90
CA THR A 26 45.62 74.80 -42.77
C THR A 26 46.18 74.62 -41.33
N SER A 27 46.79 73.51 -40.89
CA SER A 27 47.41 72.33 -41.50
C SER A 27 47.62 71.20 -40.46
N SER A 28 47.67 69.94 -40.94
CA SER A 28 48.53 68.82 -40.51
C SER A 28 48.53 68.26 -39.06
N ARG A 29 47.94 67.06 -38.95
CA ARG A 29 48.42 65.78 -38.33
C ARG A 29 49.63 65.81 -37.38
N HIS A 30 49.43 65.26 -36.17
CA HIS A 30 50.23 64.17 -35.53
C HIS A 30 49.43 63.65 -34.29
N LYS A 31 48.97 62.39 -34.27
CA LYS A 31 49.49 61.25 -33.49
C LYS A 31 49.79 61.59 -32.01
N ALA A 32 49.46 60.82 -30.97
CA ALA A 32 48.63 59.63 -30.73
C ALA A 32 48.71 59.36 -29.20
N ARG A 33 47.63 58.81 -28.62
CA ARG A 33 47.54 58.00 -27.38
C ARG A 33 47.91 58.68 -26.03
N LEU A 34 47.03 58.57 -25.02
CA LEU A 34 47.11 57.51 -23.98
C LEU A 34 46.09 57.74 -22.82
N GLY A 35 45.28 56.70 -22.53
CA GLY A 35 44.74 56.35 -21.20
C GLY A 35 43.59 57.19 -20.62
N ARG A 36 42.57 56.68 -19.93
CA ARG A 36 42.22 55.36 -19.35
C ARG A 36 40.67 55.33 -19.26
N VAL A 37 39.99 54.42 -19.94
CA VAL A 37 39.38 53.17 -19.38
C VAL A 37 38.59 53.41 -18.09
N ILE A 38 37.28 53.65 -18.23
CA ILE A 38 36.26 53.33 -17.22
C ILE A 38 35.67 51.99 -17.66
N SER A 39 36.08 50.90 -17.03
CA SER A 39 35.50 49.57 -17.26
C SER A 39 34.10 49.53 -16.66
N ALA A 40 33.09 49.72 -17.51
CA ALA A 40 31.72 49.30 -17.24
C ALA A 40 31.66 47.77 -17.37
N THR A 41 32.10 47.05 -16.34
CA THR A 41 31.94 45.61 -16.21
C THR A 41 31.07 45.31 -14.99
N LEU A 42 29.78 45.61 -15.09
CA LEU A 42 28.77 45.09 -14.17
C LEU A 42 27.44 45.01 -14.93
N GLY A 43 27.32 44.03 -15.83
CA GLY A 43 26.12 43.91 -16.67
C GLY A 43 25.95 42.61 -17.44
N LEU A 44 26.84 41.63 -17.31
CA LEU A 44 26.67 40.30 -17.90
C LEU A 44 27.36 39.23 -17.03
N LEU A 45 26.74 38.88 -15.91
CA LEU A 45 27.13 37.71 -15.11
C LEU A 45 25.91 37.13 -14.36
N LEU A 46 24.76 37.09 -15.03
CA LEU A 46 23.52 36.48 -14.52
C LEU A 46 22.81 35.60 -15.57
N VAL A 47 23.56 34.99 -16.50
CA VAL A 47 23.02 33.93 -17.36
C VAL A 47 23.93 32.73 -17.22
N GLY A 48 23.64 31.93 -16.21
CA GLY A 48 24.45 30.76 -15.87
C GLY A 48 24.03 30.05 -14.60
N VAL A 49 22.81 30.27 -14.08
CA VAL A 49 22.17 29.20 -13.33
C VAL A 49 21.78 28.20 -14.41
N ALA A 50 22.66 27.22 -14.66
CA ALA A 50 22.21 25.98 -15.24
C ALA A 50 21.04 25.55 -14.37
N ALA A 51 19.82 25.66 -14.89
CA ALA A 51 18.70 24.96 -14.31
C ALA A 51 19.14 23.50 -14.36
N THR A 52 19.62 22.99 -13.22
CA THR A 52 19.69 21.55 -13.04
C THR A 52 18.28 21.09 -13.38
N PRO A 53 18.10 20.19 -14.35
CA PRO A 53 16.76 19.70 -14.61
C PRO A 53 16.26 19.18 -13.27
N SER A 54 15.24 19.83 -12.70
CA SER A 54 14.47 19.23 -11.62
C SER A 54 13.83 18.03 -12.30
N HIS A 55 14.50 16.88 -12.25
CA HIS A 55 13.91 15.65 -12.71
C HIS A 55 12.65 15.49 -11.86
N ALA A 56 11.49 15.74 -12.47
CA ALA A 56 10.23 15.40 -11.83
C ALA A 56 10.34 13.93 -11.49
N GLU A 57 10.28 13.63 -10.19
CA GLU A 57 10.47 12.29 -9.67
C GLU A 57 9.43 11.38 -10.36
N SER A 58 9.92 10.34 -11.04
CA SER A 58 9.04 9.41 -11.72
C SER A 58 8.23 8.60 -10.70
N ILE A 59 7.05 8.10 -11.08
CA ILE A 59 6.29 7.20 -10.19
C ILE A 59 7.15 6.01 -9.78
N ARG A 60 7.87 5.41 -10.74
CA ARG A 60 8.80 4.32 -10.50
C ARG A 60 9.88 4.64 -9.46
N SER A 61 10.45 5.85 -9.44
CA SER A 61 11.49 6.22 -8.46
C SER A 61 10.95 6.40 -7.04
N MET A 62 9.63 6.56 -6.87
CA MET A 62 9.00 6.56 -5.54
C MET A 62 8.78 5.13 -5.00
N GLN A 63 8.88 4.09 -5.84
CA GLN A 63 8.59 2.69 -5.48
C GLN A 63 9.79 1.99 -4.83
N TRP A 64 10.18 2.46 -3.64
CA TRP A 64 11.35 1.95 -2.91
C TRP A 64 11.36 0.42 -2.76
N HIS A 65 10.19 -0.20 -2.62
CA HIS A 65 10.05 -1.64 -2.44
C HIS A 65 10.55 -2.42 -3.67
N LEU A 66 10.37 -1.87 -4.88
CA LEU A 66 10.93 -2.46 -6.09
C LEU A 66 12.46 -2.32 -6.14
N ASP A 67 13.01 -1.23 -5.61
CA ASP A 67 14.46 -1.04 -5.52
C ASP A 67 15.08 -2.01 -4.50
N ALA A 68 14.45 -2.15 -3.33
CA ALA A 68 14.86 -3.10 -2.29
C ALA A 68 14.86 -4.55 -2.80
N MET A 69 13.89 -4.90 -3.65
CA MET A 69 13.81 -6.22 -4.29
C MET A 69 14.71 -6.37 -5.52
N GLN A 70 15.28 -5.27 -6.03
CA GLN A 70 16.07 -5.19 -7.26
C GLN A 70 15.26 -5.57 -8.52
N ALA A 71 14.03 -5.06 -8.64
CA ALA A 71 13.07 -5.41 -9.70
C ALA A 71 13.62 -5.26 -11.12
N GLU A 72 14.32 -4.16 -11.42
CA GLU A 72 14.88 -3.92 -12.76
C GLU A 72 15.91 -4.97 -13.19
N GLU A 73 16.68 -5.51 -12.24
CA GLU A 73 17.60 -6.61 -12.53
C GLU A 73 16.86 -7.93 -12.73
N MET A 74 15.77 -8.16 -11.99
CA MET A 74 14.94 -9.36 -12.13
C MET A 74 14.21 -9.41 -13.46
N TRP A 75 13.65 -8.28 -13.91
CA TRP A 75 12.89 -8.18 -15.17
C TRP A 75 13.70 -8.48 -16.42
N LYS A 76 15.03 -8.45 -16.35
CA LYS A 76 15.91 -8.95 -17.43
C LYS A 76 15.82 -10.47 -17.63
N SER A 77 15.37 -11.19 -16.60
CA SER A 77 15.28 -12.66 -16.58
C SER A 77 13.85 -13.18 -16.54
N SER A 78 12.98 -12.54 -15.75
CA SER A 78 11.57 -12.92 -15.60
C SER A 78 10.73 -11.71 -15.26
N THR A 79 9.56 -11.61 -15.89
CA THR A 79 8.54 -10.58 -15.65
C THR A 79 7.22 -11.17 -15.16
N GLY A 80 7.17 -12.48 -14.90
CA GLY A 80 5.96 -13.20 -14.48
C GLY A 80 5.08 -13.64 -15.66
N LYS A 81 5.57 -13.49 -16.89
CA LYS A 81 4.86 -13.86 -18.12
C LYS A 81 4.39 -15.32 -18.09
N GLY A 82 3.14 -15.54 -18.47
CA GLY A 82 2.54 -16.87 -18.54
C GLY A 82 2.00 -17.39 -17.20
N VAL A 83 2.16 -16.62 -16.12
CA VAL A 83 1.58 -16.95 -14.81
C VAL A 83 0.35 -16.09 -14.56
N THR A 84 -0.72 -16.72 -14.09
CA THR A 84 -1.92 -16.05 -13.60
C THR A 84 -1.94 -16.08 -12.07
N VAL A 85 -2.20 -14.92 -11.46
CA VAL A 85 -2.41 -14.74 -10.02
C VAL A 85 -3.89 -14.42 -9.80
N ALA A 86 -4.59 -15.29 -9.06
CA ALA A 86 -5.93 -14.97 -8.58
C ALA A 86 -5.84 -14.00 -7.41
N VAL A 87 -6.55 -12.88 -7.50
CA VAL A 87 -6.62 -11.87 -6.43
C VAL A 87 -8.02 -11.95 -5.83
N ILE A 88 -8.11 -12.61 -4.67
CA ILE A 88 -9.33 -12.70 -3.88
C ILE A 88 -9.39 -11.48 -2.96
N ASP A 89 -10.18 -10.48 -3.35
CA ASP A 89 -10.18 -9.13 -2.75
C ASP A 89 -11.46 -8.35 -3.10
N THR A 90 -11.52 -7.03 -2.94
CA THR A 90 -12.71 -6.19 -3.13
C THR A 90 -13.17 -5.98 -4.58
N GLY A 91 -12.49 -6.62 -5.54
CA GLY A 91 -12.64 -6.40 -6.98
C GLY A 91 -11.36 -5.79 -7.58
N VAL A 92 -11.28 -5.71 -8.90
CA VAL A 92 -10.13 -5.06 -9.59
C VAL A 92 -10.63 -4.25 -10.77
N ASP A 93 -10.46 -2.92 -10.71
CA ASP A 93 -10.81 -2.03 -11.82
C ASP A 93 -9.80 -2.19 -12.99
N PRO A 94 -10.20 -2.79 -14.13
CA PRO A 94 -9.31 -3.00 -15.26
C PRO A 94 -9.04 -1.71 -16.06
N THR A 95 -9.75 -0.62 -15.77
CA THR A 95 -9.63 0.64 -16.50
C THR A 95 -8.44 1.48 -16.04
N VAL A 96 -7.91 1.19 -14.85
CA VAL A 96 -6.67 1.76 -14.32
C VAL A 96 -5.55 1.59 -15.35
N PRO A 97 -4.91 2.68 -15.82
CA PRO A 97 -3.97 2.63 -16.93
C PRO A 97 -2.86 1.58 -16.79
N ASP A 98 -2.33 1.42 -15.57
CA ASP A 98 -1.25 0.47 -15.29
C ASP A 98 -1.69 -0.99 -15.34
N LEU A 99 -2.99 -1.29 -15.22
CA LEU A 99 -3.54 -2.64 -15.27
C LEU A 99 -4.15 -3.02 -16.63
N ARG A 100 -4.12 -2.11 -17.62
CA ARG A 100 -4.72 -2.36 -18.93
C ARG A 100 -4.11 -3.58 -19.62
N GLY A 101 -4.98 -4.55 -19.92
CA GLY A 101 -4.62 -5.81 -20.54
C GLY A 101 -4.03 -6.84 -19.58
N GLN A 102 -3.94 -6.56 -18.28
CA GLN A 102 -3.44 -7.49 -17.26
C GLN A 102 -4.55 -8.25 -16.54
N VAL A 103 -5.72 -7.63 -16.42
CA VAL A 103 -6.87 -8.18 -15.71
C VAL A 103 -7.70 -9.07 -16.66
N LEU A 104 -7.95 -10.30 -16.25
CA LEU A 104 -8.77 -11.30 -16.94
C LEU A 104 -10.23 -11.19 -16.48
N ASP A 105 -11.12 -11.89 -17.18
CA ASP A 105 -12.50 -12.07 -16.74
C ASP A 105 -12.53 -12.92 -15.46
N GLY A 106 -13.07 -12.33 -14.40
CA GLY A 106 -13.13 -12.91 -13.07
C GLY A 106 -14.53 -13.34 -12.65
N ARG A 107 -14.71 -13.50 -11.34
CA ARG A 107 -16.02 -13.79 -10.75
C ARG A 107 -16.26 -13.00 -9.47
N ASP A 108 -17.51 -12.66 -9.25
CA ASP A 108 -17.99 -12.02 -8.03
C ASP A 108 -18.61 -13.06 -7.08
N PHE A 109 -18.20 -13.01 -5.81
CA PHE A 109 -18.72 -13.78 -4.69
C PHE A 109 -19.15 -12.87 -3.53
N SER A 110 -19.17 -11.55 -3.75
CA SER A 110 -19.75 -10.56 -2.85
C SER A 110 -21.27 -10.74 -2.75
N PRO A 111 -21.89 -10.46 -1.59
CA PRO A 111 -23.35 -10.38 -1.49
C PRO A 111 -23.94 -9.17 -2.25
N GLU A 112 -23.12 -8.20 -2.63
CA GLU A 112 -23.53 -7.01 -3.38
C GLU A 112 -23.62 -7.30 -4.88
N ALA A 113 -24.52 -6.60 -5.57
CA ALA A 113 -24.59 -6.67 -7.03
C ALA A 113 -23.31 -6.10 -7.66
N GLY A 114 -22.84 -6.74 -8.73
CA GLY A 114 -21.73 -6.26 -9.54
C GLY A 114 -20.99 -7.40 -10.23
N THR A 115 -19.74 -7.12 -10.56
CA THR A 115 -18.82 -8.00 -11.27
C THR A 115 -17.46 -8.01 -10.56
N SER A 116 -16.57 -8.91 -10.97
CA SER A 116 -15.20 -8.91 -10.47
C SER A 116 -14.40 -7.63 -10.78
N ALA A 117 -14.88 -6.81 -11.72
CA ALA A 117 -14.27 -5.54 -12.10
C ALA A 117 -14.69 -4.37 -11.18
N ASP A 118 -15.75 -4.55 -10.40
CA ASP A 118 -16.32 -3.48 -9.57
C ASP A 118 -15.61 -3.43 -8.21
N ASP A 119 -14.49 -2.71 -8.16
CA ASP A 119 -13.77 -2.49 -6.92
C ASP A 119 -14.33 -1.31 -6.12
N VAL A 120 -15.18 -1.63 -5.14
CA VAL A 120 -15.90 -0.64 -4.32
C VAL A 120 -15.03 0.04 -3.25
N ASP A 121 -13.86 -0.53 -2.93
CA ASP A 121 -12.94 0.00 -1.92
C ASP A 121 -11.65 0.56 -2.52
N GLY A 122 -11.22 0.04 -3.68
CA GLY A 122 -9.94 0.35 -4.31
C GLY A 122 -8.78 -0.53 -3.82
N HIS A 123 -8.99 -1.33 -2.78
CA HIS A 123 -7.96 -2.19 -2.18
C HIS A 123 -7.51 -3.28 -3.17
N GLY A 124 -8.43 -4.07 -3.72
CA GLY A 124 -8.10 -5.13 -4.67
C GLY A 124 -7.41 -4.63 -5.93
N THR A 125 -7.78 -3.45 -6.43
CA THR A 125 -7.10 -2.76 -7.54
C THR A 125 -5.66 -2.38 -7.15
N GLY A 126 -5.45 -1.85 -5.95
CA GLY A 126 -4.11 -1.55 -5.44
C GLY A 126 -3.24 -2.80 -5.29
N ILE A 127 -3.81 -3.90 -4.80
CA ILE A 127 -3.13 -5.20 -4.70
C ILE A 127 -2.75 -5.75 -6.08
N ALA A 128 -3.70 -5.74 -7.02
CA ALA A 128 -3.44 -6.13 -8.40
C ALA A 128 -2.34 -5.28 -9.06
N ALA A 129 -2.32 -3.96 -8.78
CA ALA A 129 -1.29 -3.06 -9.29
C ALA A 129 0.10 -3.35 -8.71
N LEU A 130 0.22 -3.66 -7.42
CA LEU A 130 1.48 -4.09 -6.81
C LEU A 130 2.00 -5.42 -7.39
N ILE A 131 1.09 -6.29 -7.84
CA ILE A 131 1.47 -7.55 -8.50
C ILE A 131 1.87 -7.31 -9.95
N ALA A 132 1.00 -6.73 -10.77
CA ALA A 132 1.09 -6.77 -12.23
C ALA A 132 0.96 -5.41 -12.94
N GLY A 133 1.13 -4.30 -12.21
CA GLY A 133 1.17 -2.96 -12.82
C GLY A 133 2.24 -2.87 -13.92
N THR A 134 1.86 -2.39 -15.10
CA THR A 134 2.72 -2.39 -16.29
C THR A 134 3.67 -1.18 -16.35
N GLY A 135 3.45 -0.16 -15.52
CA GLY A 135 4.19 1.11 -15.55
C GLY A 135 4.11 1.87 -16.89
N LYS A 136 3.20 1.47 -17.79
CA LYS A 136 3.06 2.08 -19.12
C LYS A 136 2.66 3.54 -18.98
N GLY A 137 3.24 4.39 -19.82
CA GLY A 137 2.94 5.83 -19.78
C GLY A 137 3.53 6.56 -18.57
N LYS A 138 4.62 6.04 -17.98
CA LYS A 138 5.27 6.55 -16.76
C LYS A 138 4.47 6.29 -15.47
N GLY A 139 3.58 5.29 -15.47
CA GLY A 139 2.81 4.88 -14.30
C GLY A 139 3.60 4.01 -13.32
N ALA A 140 2.88 3.38 -12.39
CA ALA A 140 3.44 2.50 -11.37
C ALA A 140 3.65 1.08 -11.91
N TYR A 141 4.78 0.48 -11.56
CA TYR A 141 5.07 -0.92 -11.85
C TYR A 141 4.61 -1.83 -10.71
N GLY A 142 4.10 -3.00 -11.05
CA GLY A 142 4.03 -4.15 -10.14
C GLY A 142 5.31 -4.96 -10.21
N LEU A 143 5.51 -5.87 -9.26
CA LEU A 143 6.73 -6.69 -9.21
C LEU A 143 6.82 -7.72 -10.35
N ALA A 144 5.68 -8.22 -10.85
CA ALA A 144 5.55 -9.18 -11.94
C ALA A 144 4.71 -8.57 -13.10
N PRO A 145 5.25 -7.59 -13.84
CA PRO A 145 4.47 -6.75 -14.75
C PRO A 145 3.89 -7.46 -15.99
N ASP A 146 4.26 -8.71 -16.27
CA ASP A 146 3.67 -9.52 -17.35
C ASP A 146 2.80 -10.68 -16.85
N ALA A 147 2.63 -10.83 -15.52
CA ALA A 147 1.66 -11.76 -14.96
C ALA A 147 0.23 -11.30 -15.23
N LYS A 148 -0.72 -12.23 -15.30
CA LYS A 148 -2.15 -11.91 -15.43
C LYS A 148 -2.85 -11.94 -14.08
N ILE A 149 -3.82 -11.06 -13.89
CA ILE A 149 -4.65 -11.01 -12.69
C ILE A 149 -5.99 -11.65 -13.01
N LEU A 150 -6.37 -12.67 -12.25
CA LEU A 150 -7.74 -13.17 -12.22
C LEU A 150 -8.46 -12.54 -11.02
N PRO A 151 -9.34 -11.54 -11.22
CA PRO A 151 -10.02 -10.91 -10.11
C PRO A 151 -11.11 -11.82 -9.56
N VAL A 152 -11.15 -11.98 -8.24
CA VAL A 152 -12.19 -12.75 -7.54
C VAL A 152 -12.74 -11.84 -6.45
N ARG A 153 -13.87 -11.21 -6.74
CA ARG A 153 -14.43 -10.18 -5.86
C ARG A 153 -15.12 -10.81 -4.66
N LEU A 154 -14.84 -10.25 -3.49
CA LEU A 154 -15.50 -10.45 -2.21
C LEU A 154 -15.97 -9.10 -1.65
N TRP A 155 -16.49 -9.13 -0.43
CA TRP A 155 -16.87 -7.95 0.32
C TRP A 155 -15.63 -7.19 0.84
N LYS A 156 -15.84 -5.94 1.24
CA LYS A 156 -14.85 -5.19 2.03
C LYS A 156 -14.82 -5.74 3.45
N VAL A 157 -13.67 -6.22 3.90
CA VAL A 157 -13.48 -6.60 5.31
C VAL A 157 -13.35 -5.33 6.16
N SER A 158 -14.43 -4.87 6.77
CA SER A 158 -14.43 -3.71 7.69
C SER A 158 -14.49 -4.14 9.14
N GLY A 159 -13.37 -4.64 9.70
CA GLY A 159 -13.14 -4.74 11.15
C GLY A 159 -14.09 -5.61 11.98
N GLU A 160 -15.17 -6.11 11.41
CA GLU A 160 -16.12 -7.03 12.02
C GLU A 160 -15.76 -8.47 11.67
N GLN A 161 -16.10 -9.36 12.59
CA GLN A 161 -15.87 -10.79 12.48
C GLN A 161 -16.49 -11.32 11.19
N MET A 162 -15.73 -12.08 10.38
CA MET A 162 -16.33 -12.79 9.25
C MET A 162 -17.43 -13.71 9.79
N GLY A 163 -18.65 -13.52 9.31
CA GLY A 163 -19.75 -14.41 9.59
C GLY A 163 -19.62 -15.70 8.76
N MET A 164 -20.54 -16.63 9.03
CA MET A 164 -20.57 -17.92 8.33
C MET A 164 -20.76 -17.78 6.82
N GLU A 165 -21.49 -16.77 6.36
CA GLU A 165 -21.73 -16.56 4.92
C GLU A 165 -20.48 -16.01 4.21
N GLU A 166 -19.76 -15.10 4.86
CA GLU A 166 -18.44 -14.63 4.41
C GLU A 166 -17.46 -15.79 4.25
N GLU A 167 -17.40 -16.68 5.24
CA GLU A 167 -16.53 -17.87 5.17
C GLU A 167 -16.91 -18.82 4.02
N LYS A 168 -18.20 -19.02 3.76
CA LYS A 168 -18.68 -19.81 2.62
C LYS A 168 -18.31 -19.16 1.30
N SER A 169 -18.46 -17.83 1.18
CA SER A 169 -18.06 -17.07 -0.01
C SER A 169 -16.55 -17.14 -0.24
N LEU A 170 -15.73 -17.02 0.81
CA LEU A 170 -14.28 -17.21 0.71
C LEU A 170 -13.92 -18.63 0.25
N ALA A 171 -14.53 -19.65 0.85
CA ALA A 171 -14.29 -21.03 0.45
C ALA A 171 -14.69 -21.30 -1.02
N ALA A 172 -15.79 -20.71 -1.48
CA ALA A 172 -16.24 -20.80 -2.87
C ALA A 172 -15.29 -20.05 -3.83
N ALA A 173 -14.80 -18.87 -3.42
CA ALA A 173 -13.81 -18.08 -4.15
C ALA A 173 -12.47 -18.83 -4.31
N ILE A 174 -11.98 -19.47 -3.23
CA ILE A 174 -10.77 -20.31 -3.28
C ILE A 174 -10.96 -21.48 -4.24
N ARG A 175 -12.11 -22.18 -4.18
CA ARG A 175 -12.41 -23.30 -5.11
C ARG A 175 -12.48 -22.83 -6.56
N TYR A 176 -13.10 -21.68 -6.83
CA TYR A 176 -13.13 -21.08 -8.16
C TYR A 176 -11.72 -20.75 -8.68
N ALA A 177 -10.88 -20.12 -7.85
CA ALA A 177 -9.50 -19.84 -8.20
C ALA A 177 -8.70 -21.14 -8.43
N ALA A 178 -8.97 -22.19 -7.65
CA ALA A 178 -8.36 -23.51 -7.81
C ALA A 178 -8.72 -24.21 -9.12
N ASP A 179 -9.94 -24.03 -9.61
CA ASP A 179 -10.37 -24.59 -10.91
C ASP A 179 -10.01 -23.71 -12.11
N SER A 180 -9.42 -22.54 -11.87
CA SER A 180 -8.94 -21.64 -12.91
C SER A 180 -7.51 -21.97 -13.37
N SER A 181 -7.02 -21.21 -14.37
CA SER A 181 -5.63 -21.23 -14.82
C SER A 181 -4.65 -20.56 -13.85
N ALA A 182 -5.13 -19.92 -12.78
CA ALA A 182 -4.25 -19.30 -11.78
C ALA A 182 -3.28 -20.34 -11.18
N LYS A 183 -2.01 -19.97 -11.01
CA LYS A 183 -1.03 -20.79 -10.27
C LYS A 183 -0.87 -20.30 -8.84
N VAL A 184 -1.08 -19.02 -8.62
CA VAL A 184 -0.96 -18.35 -7.32
C VAL A 184 -2.32 -17.80 -6.92
N ILE A 185 -2.70 -17.95 -5.65
CA ILE A 185 -3.90 -17.36 -5.05
C ILE A 185 -3.44 -16.39 -3.98
N ASN A 186 -3.70 -15.10 -4.18
CA ASN A 186 -3.45 -14.03 -3.23
C ASN A 186 -4.73 -13.70 -2.47
N MET A 187 -4.69 -13.80 -1.14
CA MET A 187 -5.78 -13.44 -0.25
C MET A 187 -5.32 -12.33 0.70
N SER A 188 -5.61 -11.07 0.35
CA SER A 188 -5.27 -9.92 1.19
C SER A 188 -6.42 -9.56 2.13
N ILE A 189 -7.03 -10.59 2.71
CA ILE A 189 -8.19 -10.52 3.60
C ILE A 189 -7.90 -11.36 4.84
N GLY A 190 -8.54 -11.05 5.96
CA GLY A 190 -8.49 -11.95 7.10
C GLY A 190 -9.43 -11.59 8.24
N GLY A 191 -9.64 -12.57 9.11
CA GLY A 191 -10.45 -12.45 10.32
C GLY A 191 -9.94 -13.35 11.44
N PRO A 192 -10.50 -13.22 12.66
CA PRO A 192 -9.97 -13.93 13.82
C PRO A 192 -10.39 -15.42 13.89
N MET A 193 -11.38 -15.84 13.11
CA MET A 193 -12.04 -17.14 13.28
C MET A 193 -11.54 -18.19 12.28
N HIS A 194 -11.31 -19.40 12.79
CA HIS A 194 -11.09 -20.59 11.98
C HIS A 194 -12.39 -21.04 11.31
N SER A 195 -12.29 -21.51 10.06
CA SER A 195 -13.41 -22.11 9.33
C SER A 195 -12.98 -23.41 8.67
N GLU A 196 -13.62 -24.53 9.02
CA GLU A 196 -13.32 -25.83 8.38
C GLU A 196 -13.65 -25.79 6.89
N THR A 197 -14.71 -25.07 6.49
CA THR A 197 -15.09 -24.91 5.08
C THR A 197 -13.98 -24.25 4.26
N VAL A 198 -13.29 -23.27 4.84
CA VAL A 198 -12.10 -22.63 4.24
C VAL A 198 -10.92 -23.59 4.23
N THR A 199 -10.68 -24.33 5.32
CA THR A 199 -9.62 -25.34 5.40
C THR A 199 -9.78 -26.41 4.32
N GLU A 200 -10.99 -26.91 4.06
CA GLU A 200 -11.27 -27.83 2.96
C GLU A 200 -11.02 -27.21 1.58
N ALA A 201 -11.37 -25.94 1.40
CA ALA A 201 -11.11 -25.23 0.14
C ALA A 201 -9.61 -25.06 -0.12
N VAL A 202 -8.82 -24.77 0.92
CA VAL A 202 -7.35 -24.71 0.85
C VAL A 202 -6.79 -26.07 0.48
N ARG A 203 -7.20 -27.15 1.16
CA ARG A 203 -6.79 -28.53 0.80
C ARG A 203 -7.10 -28.84 -0.66
N TYR A 204 -8.30 -28.50 -1.13
CA TYR A 204 -8.68 -28.68 -2.54
C TYR A 204 -7.77 -27.90 -3.49
N ALA A 205 -7.48 -26.63 -3.20
CA ALA A 205 -6.58 -25.82 -4.01
C ALA A 205 -5.15 -26.41 -4.08
N LEU A 206 -4.64 -26.96 -2.99
CA LEU A 206 -3.35 -27.65 -2.98
C LEU A 206 -3.36 -28.89 -3.89
N THR A 207 -4.43 -29.68 -3.92
CA THR A 207 -4.56 -30.82 -4.87
C THR A 207 -4.56 -30.38 -6.34
N LYS A 208 -4.82 -29.10 -6.61
CA LYS A 208 -4.83 -28.48 -7.94
C LYS A 208 -3.52 -27.75 -8.25
N ASP A 209 -2.45 -28.03 -7.50
CA ASP A 209 -1.12 -27.43 -7.69
C ASP A 209 -1.16 -25.89 -7.60
N LYS A 210 -1.95 -25.36 -6.64
CA LYS A 210 -2.02 -23.92 -6.37
C LYS A 210 -1.13 -23.56 -5.19
N LEU A 211 -0.49 -22.40 -5.28
CA LEU A 211 0.23 -21.79 -4.16
C LEU A 211 -0.61 -20.66 -3.57
N LEU A 212 -0.93 -20.75 -2.27
CA LEU A 212 -1.82 -19.82 -1.59
C LEU A 212 -1.03 -18.92 -0.63
N PHE A 213 -1.20 -17.61 -0.76
CA PHE A 213 -0.65 -16.62 0.15
C PHE A 213 -1.78 -15.84 0.82
N ALA A 214 -1.65 -15.59 2.12
CA ALA A 214 -2.57 -14.72 2.84
C ALA A 214 -1.85 -13.75 3.78
N SER A 215 -2.46 -12.58 3.97
CA SER A 215 -1.95 -11.59 4.91
C SER A 215 -2.14 -12.05 6.36
N VAL A 216 -1.11 -11.88 7.20
CA VAL A 216 -1.17 -12.35 8.60
C VAL A 216 -2.04 -11.48 9.51
N GLY A 217 -2.41 -10.27 9.05
CA GLY A 217 -3.22 -9.31 9.80
C GLY A 217 -2.43 -8.06 10.21
N ASN A 218 -3.16 -6.95 10.42
CA ASN A 218 -2.61 -5.62 10.71
C ASN A 218 -2.91 -5.16 12.16
N TYR A 219 -2.94 -6.10 13.11
CA TYR A 219 -3.33 -5.85 14.50
C TYR A 219 -2.16 -5.91 15.50
N GLY A 220 -0.95 -6.22 15.05
CA GLY A 220 0.22 -6.45 15.91
C GLY A 220 0.04 -7.61 16.90
N SER A 221 -0.94 -8.49 16.66
CA SER A 221 -1.38 -9.55 17.56
C SER A 221 -1.22 -10.92 16.89
N ALA A 222 -2.05 -11.91 17.25
CA ALA A 222 -2.00 -13.23 16.65
C ALA A 222 -2.30 -13.20 15.14
N VAL A 223 -1.77 -14.19 14.41
CA VAL A 223 -2.04 -14.39 12.99
C VAL A 223 -3.52 -14.72 12.77
N GLY A 224 -4.16 -14.02 11.83
CA GLY A 224 -5.55 -14.26 11.44
C GLY A 224 -5.72 -15.38 10.41
N TYR A 225 -6.96 -15.77 10.14
CA TYR A 225 -7.34 -16.68 9.07
C TYR A 225 -7.70 -15.88 7.80
N PRO A 226 -7.36 -16.37 6.59
CA PRO A 226 -6.88 -17.72 6.29
C PRO A 226 -5.36 -17.93 6.40
N ALA A 227 -4.55 -16.93 6.77
CA ALA A 227 -3.10 -17.11 6.93
C ALA A 227 -2.72 -18.19 7.96
N ALA A 228 -3.52 -18.36 9.01
CA ALA A 228 -3.35 -19.42 10.00
C ALA A 228 -3.85 -20.81 9.55
N THR A 229 -4.51 -20.92 8.38
CA THR A 229 -5.01 -22.21 7.85
C THR A 229 -3.84 -23.04 7.32
N PRO A 230 -3.68 -24.31 7.76
CA PRO A 230 -2.63 -25.19 7.25
C PRO A 230 -2.61 -25.27 5.72
N GLY A 231 -1.43 -25.08 5.13
CA GLY A 231 -1.24 -25.06 3.68
C GLY A 231 -1.42 -23.69 3.01
N VAL A 232 -1.71 -22.64 3.79
CA VAL A 232 -1.61 -21.24 3.35
C VAL A 232 -0.30 -20.67 3.84
N VAL A 233 0.41 -19.96 2.97
CA VAL A 233 1.63 -19.26 3.34
C VAL A 233 1.28 -17.90 3.96
N GLY A 234 1.52 -17.75 5.26
CA GLY A 234 1.27 -16.50 5.98
C GLY A 234 2.35 -15.46 5.71
N VAL A 235 1.94 -14.29 5.19
CA VAL A 235 2.86 -13.20 4.81
C VAL A 235 2.73 -11.98 5.72
N GLY A 236 3.81 -11.66 6.44
CA GLY A 236 3.95 -10.44 7.24
C GLY A 236 4.62 -9.28 6.51
N ALA A 237 4.61 -8.10 7.13
CA ALA A 237 5.14 -6.87 6.55
C ALA A 237 6.43 -6.40 7.22
N VAL A 238 7.37 -5.92 6.41
CA VAL A 238 8.62 -5.27 6.87
C VAL A 238 8.82 -3.88 6.27
N ASP A 239 9.64 -3.08 6.94
CA ASP A 239 10.13 -1.77 6.49
C ASP A 239 11.39 -1.85 5.62
N LYS A 240 11.97 -0.69 5.29
CA LYS A 240 13.17 -0.55 4.45
C LYS A 240 14.41 -1.17 5.09
N GLU A 241 14.44 -1.21 6.41
CA GLU A 241 15.50 -1.75 7.23
C GLU A 241 15.31 -3.25 7.54
N THR A 242 14.26 -3.86 6.96
CA THR A 242 13.83 -5.25 7.16
C THR A 242 13.36 -5.57 8.58
N ASN A 243 12.92 -4.56 9.32
CA ASN A 243 12.24 -4.76 10.60
C ASN A 243 10.75 -5.01 10.35
N LYS A 244 10.14 -5.86 11.19
CA LYS A 244 8.70 -6.08 11.19
C LYS A 244 7.99 -4.73 11.42
N THR A 245 6.97 -4.41 10.63
CA THR A 245 6.14 -3.23 10.89
C THR A 245 5.31 -3.42 12.16
N ASP A 246 4.97 -2.33 12.86
CA ASP A 246 4.23 -2.40 14.14
C ASP A 246 2.89 -3.14 13.98
N GLU A 247 2.18 -2.85 12.90
CA GLU A 247 0.88 -3.44 12.56
C GLU A 247 0.94 -4.92 12.19
N SER A 248 2.07 -5.43 11.65
CA SER A 248 2.14 -6.83 11.23
C SER A 248 1.94 -7.75 12.44
N SER A 249 0.91 -8.59 12.36
CA SER A 249 0.68 -9.67 13.31
C SER A 249 1.89 -10.63 13.37
N VAL A 250 2.03 -11.31 14.50
CA VAL A 250 3.12 -12.20 14.85
C VAL A 250 2.60 -13.57 15.26
N GLY A 251 3.42 -14.60 15.08
CA GLY A 251 3.12 -15.94 15.56
C GLY A 251 3.75 -17.05 14.73
N PRO A 252 3.46 -18.32 15.09
CA PRO A 252 4.03 -19.48 14.44
C PRO A 252 3.58 -19.64 12.97
N LYS A 253 2.50 -18.97 12.57
CA LYS A 253 1.94 -18.98 11.20
C LYS A 253 2.41 -17.79 10.34
N VAL A 254 3.44 -17.07 10.78
CA VAL A 254 4.22 -16.20 9.89
C VAL A 254 5.29 -17.06 9.22
N ASP A 255 5.19 -17.22 7.90
CA ASP A 255 6.11 -18.03 7.10
C ASP A 255 7.12 -17.18 6.34
N LEU A 256 6.68 -16.09 5.73
CA LEU A 256 7.51 -15.18 4.96
C LEU A 256 7.11 -13.74 5.25
N VAL A 257 7.99 -12.80 4.91
CA VAL A 257 7.66 -11.38 4.93
C VAL A 257 8.11 -10.68 3.64
N ALA A 258 7.49 -9.55 3.36
CA ALA A 258 7.87 -8.69 2.25
C ALA A 258 7.68 -7.21 2.62
N PRO A 259 8.21 -6.25 1.84
CA PRO A 259 7.92 -4.84 2.02
C PRO A 259 6.41 -4.58 2.15
N GLY A 260 6.01 -3.86 3.20
CA GLY A 260 4.59 -3.63 3.48
C GLY A 260 4.27 -2.28 4.11
N ILE A 261 5.21 -1.32 4.08
CA ILE A 261 4.97 0.05 4.55
C ILE A 261 5.46 1.03 3.50
N ASP A 262 4.81 2.19 3.41
CA ASP A 262 5.15 3.23 2.45
C ASP A 262 5.20 2.74 1.00
N MET A 263 4.27 1.83 0.67
CA MET A 263 4.16 1.19 -0.62
C MET A 263 3.53 2.16 -1.61
N VAL A 264 4.13 2.35 -2.77
CA VAL A 264 3.61 3.25 -3.82
C VAL A 264 3.15 2.41 -5.00
N GLY A 265 1.89 2.55 -5.40
CA GLY A 265 1.29 1.77 -6.48
C GLY A 265 0.16 2.51 -7.17
N ALA A 266 -0.32 1.96 -8.30
CA ALA A 266 -1.52 2.48 -8.95
C ALA A 266 -2.76 2.19 -8.09
N CYS A 267 -3.76 3.06 -8.17
CA CYS A 267 -5.01 2.92 -7.44
C CYS A 267 -6.15 3.57 -8.22
N THR A 268 -7.39 3.35 -7.76
CA THR A 268 -8.56 4.04 -8.29
C THR A 268 -8.57 5.51 -7.85
N GLY A 269 -8.94 6.42 -8.76
CA GLY A 269 -9.14 7.85 -8.47
C GLY A 269 -7.89 8.75 -8.43
N GLY A 270 -8.13 10.07 -8.30
CA GLY A 270 -7.10 11.08 -8.04
C GLY A 270 -5.98 11.18 -9.09
N THR A 271 -4.74 11.21 -8.61
CA THR A 271 -3.49 11.25 -9.41
C THR A 271 -3.17 9.92 -10.10
N GLY A 272 -3.95 8.86 -9.84
CA GLY A 272 -3.71 7.50 -10.33
C GLY A 272 -2.62 6.74 -9.56
N VAL A 273 -2.10 7.30 -8.46
CA VAL A 273 -1.05 6.69 -7.62
C VAL A 273 -1.37 6.95 -6.15
N CYS A 274 -1.28 5.89 -5.34
CA CYS A 274 -1.53 5.94 -3.91
C CYS A 274 -0.34 5.40 -3.12
N LYS A 275 -0.26 5.85 -1.86
CA LYS A 275 0.63 5.28 -0.85
C LYS A 275 -0.20 4.37 0.07
N SER A 276 0.27 3.16 0.32
CA SER A 276 -0.39 2.17 1.18
C SER A 276 0.58 1.55 2.18
N HIS A 277 0.02 0.88 3.18
CA HIS A 277 0.74 0.09 4.17
C HIS A 277 -0.13 -1.11 4.57
N GLY A 278 0.47 -2.12 5.18
CA GLY A 278 -0.17 -3.34 5.65
C GLY A 278 0.41 -4.61 5.04
N THR A 279 0.10 -5.72 5.72
CA THR A 279 0.46 -7.09 5.31
C THR A 279 -0.17 -7.49 3.97
N SER A 280 -1.25 -6.84 3.54
CA SER A 280 -1.84 -6.99 2.20
C SER A 280 -0.84 -6.69 1.08
N GLY A 281 -0.11 -5.57 1.16
CA GLY A 281 0.90 -5.21 0.17
C GLY A 281 2.08 -6.17 0.17
N ALA A 282 2.48 -6.66 1.35
CA ALA A 282 3.50 -7.68 1.46
C ALA A 282 3.08 -9.02 0.82
N THR A 283 1.82 -9.42 1.02
CA THR A 283 1.22 -10.62 0.41
C THR A 283 1.21 -10.52 -1.12
N ALA A 284 0.89 -9.33 -1.65
CA ALA A 284 0.96 -9.03 -3.07
C ALA A 284 2.36 -9.27 -3.63
N LEU A 285 3.40 -8.76 -2.95
CA LEU A 285 4.79 -8.94 -3.38
C LEU A 285 5.28 -10.39 -3.25
N ALA A 286 4.84 -11.14 -2.24
CA ALA A 286 5.13 -12.57 -2.14
C ALA A 286 4.49 -13.35 -3.30
N SER A 287 3.23 -13.06 -3.61
CA SER A 287 2.50 -13.65 -4.74
C SER A 287 3.19 -13.34 -6.08
N ALA A 288 3.61 -12.09 -6.28
CA ALA A 288 4.35 -11.69 -7.48
C ALA A 288 5.75 -12.33 -7.54
N SER A 289 6.42 -12.51 -6.40
CA SER A 289 7.70 -13.24 -6.33
C SER A 289 7.55 -14.69 -6.78
N ALA A 290 6.48 -15.37 -6.35
CA ALA A 290 6.15 -16.70 -6.83
C ALA A 290 5.89 -16.71 -8.35
N ALA A 291 5.14 -15.73 -8.87
CA ALA A 291 4.88 -15.61 -10.30
C ALA A 291 6.15 -15.40 -11.13
N LEU A 292 7.11 -14.60 -10.65
CA LEU A 292 8.41 -14.43 -11.29
C LEU A 292 9.17 -15.76 -11.38
N ILE A 293 9.24 -16.51 -10.27
CA ILE A 293 9.96 -17.80 -10.21
C ILE A 293 9.29 -18.83 -11.12
N TRP A 294 7.97 -18.96 -11.04
CA TRP A 294 7.21 -19.93 -11.83
C TRP A 294 7.23 -19.61 -13.33
N SER A 295 7.33 -18.34 -13.71
CA SER A 295 7.50 -17.94 -15.13
C SER A 295 8.84 -18.42 -15.71
N GLN A 296 9.91 -18.45 -14.89
CA GLN A 296 11.22 -18.96 -15.30
C GLN A 296 11.29 -20.50 -15.24
N HIS A 297 10.48 -21.12 -14.39
CA HIS A 297 10.43 -22.56 -14.16
C HIS A 297 8.99 -23.10 -14.31
N PRO A 298 8.43 -23.09 -15.53
CA PRO A 298 7.02 -23.41 -15.77
C PRO A 298 6.65 -24.87 -15.43
N GLU A 299 7.62 -25.76 -15.37
CA GLU A 299 7.46 -27.19 -15.04
C GLU A 299 7.44 -27.48 -13.54
N TRP A 300 7.77 -26.52 -12.68
CA TRP A 300 7.77 -26.72 -11.23
C TRP A 300 6.35 -26.75 -10.67
N THR A 301 6.20 -27.47 -9.55
CA THR A 301 4.97 -27.47 -8.74
C THR A 301 4.96 -26.32 -7.73
N ASN A 302 3.80 -26.08 -7.12
CA ASN A 302 3.62 -25.13 -6.02
C ASN A 302 4.65 -25.38 -4.89
N ASN A 303 4.89 -26.65 -4.57
CA ASN A 303 5.82 -27.10 -3.53
C ASN A 303 7.25 -26.68 -3.82
N GLN A 304 7.68 -26.87 -5.07
CA GLN A 304 9.03 -26.52 -5.51
C GLN A 304 9.25 -25.01 -5.53
N VAL A 305 8.29 -24.25 -6.04
CA VAL A 305 8.33 -22.78 -6.02
C VAL A 305 8.40 -22.25 -4.58
N LEU A 306 7.53 -22.75 -3.70
CA LEU A 306 7.53 -22.34 -2.29
C LEU A 306 8.84 -22.73 -1.59
N ARG A 307 9.37 -23.93 -1.84
CA ARG A 307 10.64 -24.38 -1.24
C ARG A 307 11.79 -23.47 -1.65
N VAL A 308 11.88 -23.08 -2.92
CA VAL A 308 12.90 -22.13 -3.39
C VAL A 308 12.73 -20.75 -2.75
N MET A 309 11.49 -20.27 -2.60
CA MET A 309 11.22 -19.02 -1.87
C MET A 309 11.72 -19.08 -0.42
N LEU A 310 11.45 -20.17 0.29
CA LEU A 310 11.90 -20.38 1.67
C LEU A 310 13.43 -20.50 1.76
N ASN A 311 14.06 -21.28 0.87
CA ASN A 311 15.51 -21.51 0.87
C ASN A 311 16.32 -20.24 0.56
N THR A 312 15.74 -19.31 -0.20
CA THR A 312 16.41 -18.07 -0.62
C THR A 312 16.01 -16.85 0.19
N ALA A 313 15.10 -17.01 1.15
CA ALA A 313 14.62 -15.94 2.01
C ALA A 313 15.76 -15.31 2.82
N GLY A 314 15.67 -14.00 3.07
CA GLY A 314 16.55 -13.28 3.99
C GLY A 314 16.15 -13.57 5.43
N GLY A 315 16.64 -14.68 5.97
CA GLY A 315 16.25 -15.19 7.30
C GLY A 315 16.72 -14.35 8.50
N PRO A 316 16.33 -14.75 9.73
CA PRO A 316 16.67 -14.06 10.97
C PRO A 316 18.17 -13.84 11.19
N ARG A 317 18.55 -12.62 11.62
CA ARG A 317 19.94 -12.27 11.97
C ARG A 317 20.50 -13.09 13.14
N SER A 318 19.64 -13.72 13.94
CA SER A 318 20.06 -14.61 15.04
C SER A 318 20.67 -15.94 14.56
N GLY A 319 20.54 -16.28 13.28
CA GLY A 319 20.97 -17.57 12.73
C GLY A 319 19.94 -18.70 12.87
N ASN A 320 18.81 -18.44 13.54
CA ASN A 320 17.69 -19.38 13.57
C ASN A 320 17.07 -19.51 12.17
N LYS A 321 16.57 -20.70 11.81
CA LYS A 321 15.86 -20.91 10.54
C LYS A 321 14.62 -20.03 10.38
N ARG A 322 13.87 -19.82 11.47
CA ARG A 322 12.69 -18.94 11.51
C ARG A 322 12.51 -18.27 12.86
N ASN A 323 11.66 -17.26 12.92
CA ASN A 323 11.07 -16.74 14.16
C ASN A 323 9.62 -16.29 13.91
N ASP A 324 8.89 -15.91 14.96
CA ASP A 324 7.46 -15.57 14.87
C ASP A 324 7.19 -14.15 14.36
N SER A 325 8.23 -13.36 14.08
CA SER A 325 8.10 -12.00 13.56
C SER A 325 8.25 -11.92 12.04
N ILE A 326 9.21 -12.67 11.49
CA ILE A 326 9.51 -12.65 10.05
C ILE A 326 9.44 -14.02 9.38
N GLY A 327 9.02 -15.06 10.11
CA GLY A 327 9.02 -16.44 9.61
C GLY A 327 10.42 -16.87 9.20
N TYR A 328 10.51 -17.51 8.03
CA TYR A 328 11.76 -17.91 7.38
C TYR A 328 12.51 -16.73 6.75
N GLY A 329 11.89 -15.56 6.65
CA GLY A 329 12.56 -14.31 6.29
C GLY A 329 11.91 -13.52 5.15
N VAL A 330 12.62 -12.48 4.73
CA VAL A 330 12.18 -11.59 3.66
C VAL A 330 12.27 -12.30 2.31
N VAL A 331 11.21 -12.26 1.50
CA VAL A 331 11.23 -12.81 0.14
C VAL A 331 12.30 -12.15 -0.72
N ARG A 332 13.08 -12.96 -1.45
CA ARG A 332 14.20 -12.49 -2.29
C ARG A 332 14.17 -13.15 -3.66
N PRO A 333 13.14 -12.90 -4.50
CA PRO A 333 13.02 -13.48 -5.84
C PRO A 333 14.30 -13.32 -6.67
N ARG A 334 15.06 -12.23 -6.52
CA ARG A 334 16.32 -12.02 -7.24
C ARG A 334 17.37 -13.12 -7.03
N ILE A 335 17.37 -13.75 -5.85
CA ILE A 335 18.29 -14.85 -5.52
C ILE A 335 17.71 -16.14 -6.10
N ALA A 336 16.41 -16.39 -5.91
CA ALA A 336 15.70 -17.51 -6.51
C ALA A 336 15.87 -17.58 -8.04
N LEU A 337 15.73 -16.46 -8.76
CA LEU A 337 15.84 -16.41 -10.23
C LEU A 337 17.27 -16.66 -10.75
N LYS A 338 18.29 -16.37 -9.93
CA LYS A 338 19.71 -16.52 -10.31
C LYS A 338 20.31 -17.84 -9.86
N SER A 339 19.94 -18.30 -8.69
CA SER A 339 20.52 -19.46 -8.02
C SER A 339 19.47 -20.07 -7.10
N PRO A 340 18.44 -20.74 -7.66
CA PRO A 340 17.31 -21.27 -6.89
C PRO A 340 17.70 -22.37 -5.90
N GLY A 341 18.87 -22.98 -6.09
CA GLY A 341 19.26 -24.18 -5.35
C GLY A 341 18.46 -25.39 -5.82
N ASP A 342 18.34 -26.39 -4.93
CA ASP A 342 17.51 -27.57 -5.17
C ASP A 342 16.03 -27.26 -4.82
N PRO A 343 15.09 -27.35 -5.78
CA PRO A 343 13.67 -27.18 -5.50
C PRO A 343 13.07 -28.34 -4.69
N GLY A 344 13.81 -29.45 -4.53
CA GLY A 344 13.38 -30.63 -3.80
C GLY A 344 12.26 -31.41 -4.51
N PRO A 345 11.65 -32.39 -3.81
CA PRO A 345 10.59 -33.22 -4.37
C PRO A 345 9.32 -32.41 -4.68
N ALA A 346 8.66 -32.78 -5.77
CA ALA A 346 7.50 -32.09 -6.32
C ALA A 346 6.21 -32.31 -5.51
N ASP A 347 6.12 -33.41 -4.77
CA ASP A 347 4.96 -33.92 -4.04
C ASP A 347 5.01 -33.67 -2.52
N GLU A 348 6.08 -33.04 -2.02
CA GLU A 348 6.23 -32.73 -0.60
C GLU A 348 5.98 -31.24 -0.35
N TYR A 349 4.98 -30.89 0.47
CA TYR A 349 4.76 -29.51 0.89
C TYR A 349 5.86 -29.06 1.87
N PRO A 350 6.52 -27.90 1.65
CA PRO A 350 7.73 -27.55 2.39
C PRO A 350 7.49 -26.96 3.80
N LEU A 351 6.27 -26.55 4.14
CA LEU A 351 5.94 -26.07 5.48
C LEU A 351 5.41 -27.25 6.34
N PRO A 352 5.74 -27.27 7.65
CA PRO A 352 5.40 -28.39 8.52
C PRO A 352 3.92 -28.43 8.92
N ASP A 353 3.20 -27.32 8.75
CA ASP A 353 1.84 -27.11 9.21
C ASP A 353 0.80 -28.11 8.65
N LEU A 354 0.94 -28.52 7.38
CA LEU A 354 0.08 -29.55 6.80
C LEU A 354 0.31 -30.93 7.45
N ALA A 355 1.57 -31.29 7.72
CA ALA A 355 1.90 -32.54 8.38
C ALA A 355 1.46 -32.52 9.85
N GLU A 356 1.67 -31.40 10.54
CA GLU A 356 1.20 -31.18 11.91
C GLU A 356 -0.33 -31.28 12.02
N ALA A 357 -1.07 -30.71 11.08
CA ALA A 357 -2.53 -30.78 11.05
C ALA A 357 -3.07 -32.18 10.73
N ALA A 358 -2.28 -33.02 10.04
CA ALA A 358 -2.64 -34.40 9.72
C ALA A 358 -2.24 -35.40 10.83
N ALA A 359 -1.39 -35.01 11.78
CA ALA A 359 -0.98 -35.86 12.88
C ALA A 359 -2.16 -36.14 13.82
N PRO A 360 -2.34 -37.39 14.30
CA PRO A 360 -3.37 -37.69 15.28
C PRO A 360 -3.13 -36.85 16.53
N SER A 361 -4.12 -36.04 16.93
CA SER A 361 -4.07 -35.27 18.16
C SER A 361 -3.85 -36.24 19.32
N SER A 362 -2.68 -36.19 19.94
CA SER A 362 -2.46 -36.84 21.22
C SER A 362 -3.32 -36.09 22.23
N ALA A 363 -4.55 -36.57 22.41
CA ALA A 363 -5.42 -36.10 23.47
C ALA A 363 -4.64 -36.18 24.80
N PRO A 364 -4.71 -35.15 25.67
CA PRO A 364 -4.22 -35.32 27.02
C PRO A 364 -4.96 -36.51 27.64
N SER A 365 -4.21 -37.48 28.16
CA SER A 365 -4.78 -38.52 29.01
C SER A 365 -5.60 -37.84 30.11
N PRO A 366 -6.79 -38.36 30.47
CA PRO A 366 -7.50 -37.85 31.63
C PRO A 366 -6.65 -38.24 32.83
N ASP A 367 -5.87 -37.28 33.33
CA ASP A 367 -5.16 -37.48 34.58
C ASP A 367 -6.19 -37.68 35.68
N ALA A 368 -5.94 -38.71 36.48
CA ALA A 368 -6.88 -39.28 37.41
C ALA A 368 -7.38 -38.23 38.41
N SER A 369 -8.70 -38.19 38.60
CA SER A 369 -9.30 -37.45 39.71
C SER A 369 -8.72 -37.92 41.04
N GLU A 370 -8.05 -37.02 41.76
CA GLU A 370 -7.75 -37.21 43.17
C GLU A 370 -9.05 -37.08 44.00
N PRO A 371 -9.30 -37.97 44.99
CA PRO A 371 -10.58 -38.05 45.67
C PRO A 371 -10.74 -36.97 46.74
N ALA A 372 -11.95 -36.45 46.82
CA ALA A 372 -12.42 -35.61 47.92
C ALA A 372 -12.55 -36.42 49.23
N ALA A 373 -11.93 -35.91 50.29
CA ALA A 373 -12.34 -36.09 51.69
C ALA A 373 -12.82 -34.70 52.16
N GLY A 374 -13.92 -34.47 52.88
CA GLY A 374 -14.79 -35.27 53.74
C GLY A 374 -15.14 -34.38 54.95
N SER A 375 -16.42 -33.94 55.01
CA SER A 375 -17.30 -33.48 56.12
C SER A 375 -16.71 -33.06 57.49
N GLU A 376 -17.23 -32.06 58.23
CA GLU A 376 -18.54 -31.95 58.94
C GLU A 376 -18.78 -30.47 59.37
N ASP A 377 -19.92 -29.82 59.11
CA ASP A 377 -21.23 -29.80 59.81
C ASP A 377 -21.28 -28.97 61.12
N SER A 378 -22.16 -27.95 61.14
CA SER A 378 -22.83 -27.35 62.32
C SER A 378 -23.79 -26.23 61.88
N LYS A 379 -25.10 -26.52 61.91
CA LYS A 379 -26.21 -25.56 61.85
C LYS A 379 -26.47 -24.95 63.24
N GLU A 380 -26.73 -23.65 63.30
CA GLU A 380 -27.89 -23.10 64.05
C GLU A 380 -28.22 -21.64 63.64
N LYS A 381 -29.52 -21.39 63.44
CA LYS A 381 -30.25 -20.11 63.25
C LYS A 381 -31.16 -19.97 64.51
N PRO A 382 -31.84 -18.84 64.88
CA PRO A 382 -32.48 -17.87 63.98
C PRO A 382 -32.71 -16.39 64.42
N ALA A 383 -32.91 -15.52 63.41
CA ALA A 383 -33.85 -14.36 63.29
C ALA A 383 -33.70 -13.15 64.26
N VAL A 384 -34.18 -11.91 64.04
CA VAL A 384 -35.32 -11.31 63.30
C VAL A 384 -35.03 -9.79 63.10
N ALA A 385 -35.73 -9.15 62.15
CA ALA A 385 -36.33 -7.79 62.21
C ALA A 385 -35.78 -6.68 61.30
N ALA A 386 -36.56 -6.34 60.27
CA ALA A 386 -36.85 -4.95 59.86
C ALA A 386 -38.08 -4.47 60.69
N PRO A 387 -38.47 -3.17 60.81
CA PRO A 387 -38.33 -2.09 59.80
C PRO A 387 -38.13 -0.65 60.38
N ALA A 388 -38.22 0.35 59.48
CA ALA A 388 -38.84 1.69 59.66
C ALA A 388 -37.99 2.90 59.21
N SER A 389 -38.70 3.84 58.60
CA SER A 389 -38.35 5.08 57.92
C SER A 389 -38.03 6.25 58.85
N GLU A 390 -37.30 7.26 58.34
CA GLU A 390 -37.62 8.70 58.28
C GLU A 390 -36.37 9.60 58.24
N ASP A 391 -36.55 10.76 57.60
CA ASP A 391 -35.59 11.74 57.08
C ASP A 391 -34.78 12.52 58.13
N GLU A 392 -33.57 13.00 57.77
CA GLU A 392 -33.26 14.46 57.65
C GLU A 392 -31.75 14.81 57.48
N SER A 393 -31.52 15.70 56.52
CA SER A 393 -30.64 16.88 56.57
C SER A 393 -29.15 16.82 56.11
N ASN A 394 -28.97 17.41 54.91
CA ASN A 394 -28.13 18.59 54.60
C ASN A 394 -26.59 18.47 54.43
N SER A 395 -26.11 18.59 53.19
CA SER A 395 -25.54 19.84 52.63
C SER A 395 -24.61 19.59 51.43
N GLY A 396 -24.77 20.37 50.34
CA GLY A 396 -23.62 20.81 49.53
C GLY A 396 -23.58 20.55 48.02
N LEU A 397 -24.59 21.02 47.28
CA LEU A 397 -24.55 21.67 45.94
C LEU A 397 -23.40 21.37 44.93
N TRP A 398 -23.78 20.89 43.72
CA TRP A 398 -23.40 21.51 42.43
C TRP A 398 -24.56 21.35 41.41
N ILE A 399 -25.11 22.47 40.95
CA ILE A 399 -26.09 22.67 39.85
C ILE A 399 -25.40 23.67 38.89
N GLY A 400 -25.51 23.65 37.56
CA GLY A 400 -26.27 22.81 36.64
C GLY A 400 -26.19 23.28 35.18
N LEU A 401 -26.87 22.52 34.32
CA LEU A 401 -27.71 22.85 33.14
C LEU A 401 -27.40 24.06 32.22
N GLY A 402 -27.49 23.82 30.91
CA GLY A 402 -27.96 24.85 29.95
C GLY A 402 -27.76 24.52 28.47
N VAL A 403 -28.85 24.34 27.74
CA VAL A 403 -28.97 23.96 26.32
C VAL A 403 -29.16 25.18 25.40
N ALA A 404 -28.57 25.11 24.19
CA ALA A 404 -28.91 25.70 22.87
C ALA A 404 -29.29 27.19 22.69
N ALA A 405 -28.72 27.84 21.66
CA ALA A 405 -29.42 28.32 20.45
C ALA A 405 -28.51 29.22 19.57
N ALA A 406 -28.88 29.35 18.30
CA ALA A 406 -28.06 29.85 17.20
C ALA A 406 -28.38 31.30 16.74
N LEU A 407 -27.49 31.83 15.88
CA LEU A 407 -27.67 32.81 14.77
C LEU A 407 -27.46 34.33 14.98
N LEU A 408 -26.47 34.84 14.19
CA LEU A 408 -26.34 36.13 13.44
C LEU A 408 -26.20 37.42 14.28
N ILE A 409 -25.28 38.39 14.08
CA ILE A 409 -24.79 39.20 12.92
C ILE A 409 -23.44 39.81 13.42
N GLY A 410 -22.30 39.87 12.72
CA GLY A 410 -21.96 40.71 11.56
C GLY A 410 -21.26 42.03 11.96
N ALA A 411 -20.13 42.34 11.30
CA ALA A 411 -19.21 43.51 11.40
C ALA A 411 -17.94 43.25 12.26
N ALA A 412 -16.70 43.49 11.84
CA ALA A 412 -16.16 44.15 10.65
C ALA A 412 -14.71 43.68 10.41
N ILE A 413 -14.31 43.56 9.14
CA ILE A 413 -13.16 44.26 8.52
C ILE A 413 -12.91 43.60 7.16
N GLY A 414 -13.20 44.37 6.11
CA GLY A 414 -12.79 44.09 4.75
C GLY A 414 -12.05 45.29 4.15
N ILE A 415 -10.87 44.98 3.59
CA ILE A 415 -10.22 45.52 2.36
C ILE A 415 -9.83 47.02 2.32
N PRO A 416 -8.85 47.45 1.47
CA PRO A 416 -9.04 47.48 0.01
C PRO A 416 -7.84 47.06 -0.87
N VAL A 417 -8.22 46.48 -2.01
CA VAL A 417 -7.49 46.34 -3.27
C VAL A 417 -7.41 47.71 -3.96
N VAL A 418 -6.27 48.04 -4.58
CA VAL A 418 -6.25 48.96 -5.73
C VAL A 418 -5.53 48.28 -6.89
N ARG A 419 -6.33 47.83 -7.87
CA ARG A 419 -5.87 47.56 -9.24
C ARG A 419 -6.97 48.01 -10.21
N ALA A 420 -6.70 49.08 -10.94
CA ALA A 420 -7.26 49.44 -12.25
C ALA A 420 -6.29 50.49 -12.83
N ARG A 421 -5.96 50.54 -14.12
CA ARG A 421 -6.82 50.44 -15.30
C ARG A 421 -5.99 50.03 -16.53
N ARG A 422 -6.60 49.27 -17.43
CA ARG A 422 -6.44 49.50 -18.87
C ARG A 422 -7.59 50.38 -19.33
N GLY A 423 -7.26 51.45 -20.03
CA GLY A 423 -8.08 51.99 -21.11
C GLY A 423 -7.56 51.43 -22.43
#